data_AF-A0A935P0G4-F1
#
_entry.id   AF-A0A935P0G4-F1
#
_cell.length_a   1.000
_cell.length_b   1.000
_cell.length_c   1.000
_cell.angle_alpha   90.00
_cell.angle_beta   90.00
_cell.angle_gamma   90.00
#
_symmetry.space_group_name_H-M   'P 1'
#
loop_
_entity.id
_entity.type
_entity.pdbx_description
1 polymer ?
#
loop_
_entity_poly.entity_id
_entity_poly.type
_entity_poly.pdbx_seq_one_letter_code
_entity_poly.pdbx_strand_id
1 'polypeptide(L)'
;MTLLEIMIVLAILALIMGLVVGPKVMKLFSKSKEDIVAATVRKYASEAFPLWSQANPDKACPPSIEALNEYMNNKENKDAWGQPYRLLCGANLPAGAQGIAIASNGPDQKENTADDLKSW
;
A
#
# COMPACT_ATOMS: atom_id res chain seq x y z
N MET A 1 35.02 -15.22 -35.60
CA MET A 1 33.66 -15.27 -35.06
C MET A 1 33.09 -16.66 -35.23
N THR A 2 33.05 -17.44 -34.15
CA THR A 2 32.52 -18.81 -34.15
C THR A 2 31.19 -18.89 -33.39
N LEU A 3 30.40 -19.95 -33.61
CA LEU A 3 29.15 -20.15 -32.85
C LEU A 3 29.41 -20.27 -31.34
N LEU A 4 30.53 -20.88 -30.95
CA LEU A 4 30.94 -21.00 -29.55
C LEU A 4 31.16 -19.62 -28.90
N GLU A 5 31.82 -18.70 -29.62
CA GLU A 5 32.08 -17.34 -29.17
C GLU A 5 30.77 -16.57 -28.93
N ILE A 6 29.80 -16.69 -29.84
CA ILE A 6 28.48 -16.06 -29.69
C ILE A 6 27.71 -16.67 -28.51
N MET A 7 27.74 -17.99 -28.33
CA MET A 7 27.06 -18.66 -27.21
C MET A 7 27.59 -18.22 -25.85
N ILE A 8 28.92 -18.11 -25.71
CA ILE A 8 29.54 -17.64 -24.47
C ILE A 8 29.15 -16.19 -24.19
N VAL A 9 29.17 -15.33 -25.20
CA VAL A 9 28.76 -13.92 -25.04
C VAL A 9 27.30 -13.82 -24.60
N LEU A 10 26.38 -14.56 -25.23
CA LEU A 10 24.96 -14.54 -24.84
C LEU A 10 24.74 -15.08 -23.43
N ALA A 11 25.46 -16.13 -23.03
CA ALA A 11 25.38 -16.68 -21.68
C ALA A 11 25.84 -15.68 -20.62
N ILE A 12 26.95 -14.97 -20.87
CA ILE A 12 27.48 -13.94 -19.96
C ILE A 12 26.50 -12.75 -19.89
N LEU A 13 25.95 -12.30 -21.02
CA LEU A 13 24.97 -11.22 -21.04
C LEU A 13 23.70 -11.58 -20.26
N ALA A 14 23.17 -12.78 -20.45
CA ALA A 14 22.00 -13.26 -19.70
C ALA A 14 22.28 -13.32 -18.19
N LEU A 15 23.46 -13.82 -17.80
CA LEU A 15 23.87 -13.90 -16.39
C LEU A 15 24.02 -12.50 -15.77
N ILE A 16 24.66 -11.56 -16.47
CA ILE A 16 24.81 -10.18 -16.00
C ILE A 16 23.44 -9.50 -15.85
N MET A 17 22.56 -9.63 -16.85
CA MET A 17 21.22 -9.04 -16.77
C MET A 17 20.41 -9.64 -15.61
N GLY A 18 20.44 -10.98 -15.45
CA GLY A 18 19.74 -11.66 -14.37
C GLY A 18 20.19 -11.21 -12.98
N LEU A 19 21.50 -11.10 -12.76
CA LEU A 19 22.07 -10.77 -11.45
C LEU A 19 22.03 -9.27 -11.13
N VAL A 20 22.17 -8.39 -12.12
CA VAL A 20 22.26 -6.94 -11.89
C VAL A 20 20.88 -6.26 -11.97
N VAL A 21 20.04 -6.65 -12.93
CA VAL A 21 18.76 -5.98 -13.18
C VAL A 21 17.64 -6.61 -12.35
N GLY A 22 17.62 -7.94 -12.22
CA GLY A 22 16.58 -8.69 -11.50
C GLY A 22 16.31 -8.17 -10.08
N PRO A 23 17.32 -8.10 -9.19
CA PRO A 23 17.13 -7.64 -7.81
C PRO A 23 16.64 -6.19 -7.71
N LYS A 24 17.07 -5.32 -8.63
CA LYS A 24 16.66 -3.90 -8.66
C LYS A 24 15.19 -3.75 -9.01
N VAL A 25 14.71 -4.49 -10.01
CA VAL A 25 13.29 -4.48 -10.41
C VAL A 25 12.40 -4.99 -9.28
N MET A 26 12.79 -6.08 -8.60
CA MET A 26 12.04 -6.61 -7.46
C MET A 26 11.97 -5.61 -6.29
N LYS A 27 13.08 -4.95 -5.97
CA LYS A 27 13.10 -3.90 -4.94
C LYS A 27 12.22 -2.71 -5.31
N LEU A 28 12.27 -2.27 -6.56
CA LEU A 28 11.45 -1.18 -7.06
C LEU A 28 9.95 -1.53 -6.95
N PHE A 29 9.58 -2.75 -7.31
CA PHE A 29 8.20 -3.22 -7.21
C PHE A 29 7.71 -3.25 -5.75
N SER A 30 8.53 -3.72 -4.80
CA SER A 30 8.19 -3.65 -3.36
C SER A 30 7.97 -2.22 -2.89
N LYS A 31 8.88 -1.30 -3.26
CA LYS A 31 8.77 0.13 -2.94
C LYS A 31 7.48 0.73 -3.51
N SER A 32 7.15 0.43 -4.77
CA SER A 32 5.93 0.92 -5.40
C SER A 32 4.67 0.43 -4.70
N LYS A 33 4.64 -0.83 -4.22
CA LYS A 33 3.53 -1.33 -3.40
C LYS A 33 3.36 -0.50 -2.13
N GLU A 34 4.46 -0.27 -1.40
CA GLU A 34 4.44 0.55 -0.19
C GLU A 34 3.93 1.97 -0.48
N ASP A 35 4.42 2.60 -1.55
CA ASP A 35 4.06 3.97 -1.91
C ASP A 35 2.57 4.08 -2.30
N ILE A 36 2.03 3.09 -3.03
CA ILE A 36 0.59 3.03 -3.39
C ILE A 36 -0.27 2.86 -2.14
N VAL A 37 0.12 1.94 -1.24
CA VAL A 37 -0.62 1.70 0.00
C VAL A 37 -0.57 2.94 0.90
N ALA A 38 0.60 3.56 1.06
CA ALA A 38 0.77 4.81 1.81
C ALA A 38 -0.10 5.95 1.25
N ALA A 39 -0.17 6.09 -0.06
CA ALA A 39 -1.07 7.06 -0.70
C ALA A 39 -2.54 6.72 -0.46
N THR A 40 -2.89 5.43 -0.48
CA THR A 40 -4.26 4.95 -0.32
C THR A 40 -4.77 5.17 1.10
N VAL A 41 -3.99 4.82 2.13
CA VAL A 41 -4.38 5.05 3.54
C VAL A 41 -4.55 6.54 3.85
N ARG A 42 -3.69 7.40 3.27
CA ARG A 42 -3.84 8.86 3.39
C ARG A 42 -5.11 9.33 2.70
N LYS A 43 -5.35 8.89 1.48
CA LYS A 43 -6.54 9.28 0.70
C LYS A 43 -7.84 8.91 1.40
N TYR A 44 -7.92 7.72 2.00
CA TYR A 44 -9.09 7.37 2.78
C TYR A 44 -9.32 8.33 3.96
N ALA A 45 -8.27 8.70 4.69
CA ALA A 45 -8.37 9.59 5.84
C ALA A 45 -8.63 11.05 5.45
N SER A 46 -7.99 11.55 4.40
CA SER A 46 -8.02 12.98 4.02
C SER A 46 -9.09 13.34 2.99
N GLU A 47 -9.54 12.40 2.17
CA GLU A 47 -10.53 12.65 1.10
C GLU A 47 -11.83 11.89 1.36
N ALA A 48 -11.76 10.56 1.50
CA ALA A 48 -12.96 9.72 1.57
C ALA A 48 -13.76 9.96 2.85
N PHE A 49 -13.09 10.04 4.00
CA PHE A 49 -13.77 10.23 5.28
C PHE A 49 -14.49 11.58 5.40
N PRO A 50 -13.89 12.74 5.04
CA PRO A 50 -14.61 14.00 5.05
C PRO A 50 -15.86 14.00 4.16
N LEU A 51 -15.83 13.33 3.00
CA LEU A 51 -16.99 13.21 2.12
C LEU A 51 -18.07 12.28 2.72
N TRP A 52 -17.66 11.15 3.27
CA TRP A 52 -18.56 10.23 3.96
C TRP A 52 -19.23 10.88 5.18
N SER A 53 -18.46 11.64 5.97
CA SER A 53 -18.94 12.33 7.18
C SER A 53 -19.97 13.41 6.84
N GLN A 54 -19.80 14.13 5.73
CA GLN A 54 -20.79 15.08 5.22
C GLN A 54 -22.10 14.39 4.82
N ALA A 55 -22.03 13.20 4.23
CA ALA A 55 -23.21 12.42 3.85
C ALA A 55 -23.87 11.69 5.04
N ASN A 56 -23.17 11.56 6.17
CA ASN A 56 -23.61 10.85 7.36
C ASN A 56 -23.45 11.72 8.62
N PRO A 57 -24.16 12.86 8.73
CA PRO A 57 -23.99 13.79 9.84
C PRO A 57 -24.33 13.18 11.21
N ASP A 58 -25.19 12.17 11.23
CA ASP A 58 -25.62 11.48 12.46
C ASP A 58 -24.60 10.43 12.96
N LYS A 59 -23.54 10.16 12.20
CA LYS A 59 -22.55 9.13 12.52
C LYS A 59 -21.16 9.73 12.65
N ALA A 60 -20.56 9.58 13.83
CA ALA A 60 -19.19 10.04 14.08
C ALA A 60 -18.12 9.18 13.38
N CYS A 61 -18.41 7.89 13.14
CA CYS A 61 -17.44 6.93 12.61
C CYS A 61 -18.07 6.02 11.55
N PRO A 62 -17.33 5.70 10.46
CA PRO A 62 -17.79 4.72 9.49
C PRO A 62 -17.77 3.32 10.13
N PRO A 63 -18.74 2.45 9.80
CA PRO A 63 -18.80 1.11 10.36
C PRO A 63 -17.66 0.20 9.88
N SER A 64 -17.12 0.48 8.69
CA SER A 64 -16.02 -0.26 8.10
C SER A 64 -15.33 0.56 7.00
N ILE A 65 -14.17 0.11 6.52
CA ILE A 65 -13.46 0.77 5.42
C ILE A 65 -14.27 0.75 4.12
N GLU A 66 -15.11 -0.27 3.92
CA GLU A 66 -15.96 -0.43 2.74
C GLU A 66 -16.97 0.70 2.60
N ALA A 67 -17.41 1.30 3.70
CA ALA A 67 -18.30 2.47 3.67
C ALA A 67 -17.63 3.70 3.03
N LEU A 68 -16.29 3.75 3.01
CA LEU A 68 -15.52 4.81 2.38
C LEU A 68 -15.22 4.54 0.90
N ASN A 69 -15.39 3.30 0.42
CA ASN A 69 -15.05 2.91 -0.95
C ASN A 69 -15.86 3.63 -2.02
N GLU A 70 -17.07 4.11 -1.69
CA GLU A 70 -17.89 4.90 -2.61
C GLU A 70 -17.25 6.25 -2.95
N TYR A 71 -16.44 6.79 -2.03
CA TYR A 71 -15.74 8.06 -2.18
C TYR A 71 -14.30 7.89 -2.69
N MET A 72 -13.94 6.68 -3.09
CA MET A 72 -12.62 6.34 -3.62
C MET A 72 -12.69 6.04 -5.10
N ASN A 73 -11.65 6.43 -5.84
CA ASN A 73 -11.50 6.09 -7.25
C ASN A 73 -11.27 4.57 -7.45
N ASN A 74 -10.63 3.93 -6.47
CA ASN A 74 -10.44 2.49 -6.43
C ASN A 74 -11.23 1.92 -5.25
N LYS A 75 -12.07 0.91 -5.51
CA LYS A 75 -12.92 0.26 -4.51
C LYS A 75 -12.25 -0.91 -3.79
N GLU A 76 -10.96 -1.13 -4.04
CA GLU A 76 -10.18 -2.18 -3.41
C GLU A 76 -9.94 -1.86 -1.93
N ASN A 77 -10.56 -2.65 -1.05
CA ASN A 77 -10.47 -2.54 0.41
C ASN A 77 -9.27 -3.30 1.01
N LYS A 78 -8.40 -3.83 0.16
CA LYS A 78 -7.22 -4.60 0.55
C LYS A 78 -5.96 -3.85 0.16
N ASP A 79 -4.90 -4.07 0.92
CA ASP A 79 -3.57 -3.59 0.59
C ASP A 79 -2.91 -4.45 -0.49
N ALA A 80 -1.69 -4.06 -0.90
CA ALA A 80 -0.93 -4.73 -1.94
C ALA A 80 -0.44 -6.15 -1.58
N TRP A 81 -0.73 -6.61 -0.36
CA TRP A 81 -0.44 -7.95 0.18
C TRP A 81 -1.71 -8.75 0.48
N GLY A 82 -2.90 -8.17 0.21
CA GLY A 82 -4.19 -8.84 0.31
C GLY A 82 -4.85 -8.74 1.70
N GLN A 83 -4.29 -7.96 2.62
CA GLN A 83 -4.85 -7.74 3.95
C GLN A 83 -5.83 -6.55 3.91
N PRO A 84 -6.96 -6.62 4.64
CA PRO A 84 -7.86 -5.49 4.75
C PRO A 84 -7.23 -4.35 5.56
N TYR A 85 -7.56 -3.11 5.19
CA TYR A 85 -7.13 -1.94 5.96
C TYR A 85 -7.78 -1.91 7.35
N ARG A 86 -7.01 -1.50 8.35
CA ARG A 86 -7.50 -1.28 9.71
C ARG A 86 -8.00 0.15 9.85
N LEU A 87 -9.27 0.29 10.22
CA LEU A 87 -9.93 1.55 10.51
C LEU A 87 -9.95 1.79 12.03
N LEU A 88 -9.42 2.94 12.45
CA LEU A 88 -9.42 3.42 13.82
C LEU A 88 -10.18 4.74 13.86
N CYS A 89 -11.17 4.86 14.75
CA CYS A 89 -12.00 6.05 14.87
C CYS A 89 -12.43 6.28 16.32
N GLY A 90 -12.74 7.53 16.67
CA GLY A 90 -13.19 7.91 18.00
C GLY A 90 -12.15 7.65 19.08
N ALA A 91 -12.52 6.91 20.13
CA ALA A 91 -11.64 6.62 21.28
C ALA A 91 -10.37 5.83 20.91
N ASN A 92 -10.34 5.17 19.75
CA ASN A 92 -9.19 4.40 19.27
C ASN A 92 -8.26 5.20 18.36
N LEU A 93 -8.43 6.53 18.27
CA LEU A 93 -7.59 7.40 17.46
C LEU A 93 -6.17 7.51 18.06
N PRO A 94 -5.11 7.18 17.30
CA PRO A 94 -3.74 7.40 17.72
C PRO A 94 -3.40 8.90 17.71
N ALA A 95 -2.43 9.28 18.54
CA ALA A 95 -1.95 10.66 18.60
C ALA A 95 -1.42 11.12 17.22
N GLY A 96 -1.99 12.21 16.70
CA GLY A 96 -1.67 12.77 15.38
C GLY A 96 -2.69 12.50 14.28
N ALA A 97 -3.61 11.55 14.48
CA ALA A 97 -4.70 11.30 13.53
C ALA A 97 -5.83 12.33 13.69
N GLN A 98 -6.34 12.85 12.56
CA GLN A 98 -7.45 13.79 12.51
C GLN A 98 -8.69 13.10 11.90
N GLY A 99 -9.76 12.97 12.70
CA GLY A 99 -11.02 12.35 12.28
C GLY A 99 -10.98 10.82 12.31
N ILE A 100 -10.20 10.20 11.43
CA ILE A 100 -9.96 8.75 11.42
C ILE A 100 -8.48 8.44 11.24
N ALA A 101 -8.08 7.25 11.67
CA ALA A 101 -6.77 6.68 11.39
C ALA A 101 -6.95 5.40 10.58
N ILE A 102 -6.16 5.25 9.52
CA ILE A 102 -6.15 4.06 8.70
C ILE A 102 -4.73 3.51 8.63
N ALA A 103 -4.60 2.20 8.81
CA ALA A 103 -3.32 1.52 8.78
C ALA A 103 -3.38 0.24 7.93
N SER A 104 -2.28 -0.07 7.25
CA SER A 104 -1.96 -1.38 6.67
C SER A 104 -0.79 -2.00 7.44
N ASN A 105 -0.79 -3.32 7.56
CA ASN A 105 0.25 -4.11 8.24
C ASN A 105 1.51 -4.29 7.39
N GLY A 106 1.57 -3.70 6.20
CA GLY A 106 2.76 -3.73 5.38
C GLY A 106 3.14 -5.11 4.82
N PRO A 107 4.36 -5.23 4.27
CA PRO A 107 4.90 -6.46 3.71
C PRO A 107 4.93 -7.66 4.66
N ASP A 108 5.17 -7.43 5.96
CA ASP A 108 5.33 -8.52 6.93
C ASP A 108 4.00 -9.06 7.48
N GLN A 109 2.90 -8.35 7.18
CA GLN A 109 1.53 -8.64 7.58
C GLN A 109 1.32 -8.70 9.10
N LYS A 110 2.25 -8.17 9.88
CA LYS A 110 2.17 -8.12 11.34
C LYS A 110 1.79 -6.72 11.77
N GLU A 111 1.10 -6.65 12.89
CA GLU A 111 0.67 -5.37 13.44
C GLU A 111 1.77 -4.76 14.32
N ASN A 112 1.86 -3.43 14.32
CA ASN A 112 2.73 -2.67 15.20
C ASN A 112 4.22 -2.90 14.93
N THR A 113 4.54 -3.16 13.66
CA THR A 113 5.90 -3.31 13.15
C THR A 113 6.34 -2.02 12.44
N ALA A 114 7.64 -1.95 12.10
CA ALA A 114 8.23 -0.75 11.50
C ALA A 114 7.77 -0.50 10.06
N ASP A 115 7.17 -1.50 9.42
CA ASP A 115 6.66 -1.47 8.05
C ASP A 115 5.16 -1.18 7.96
N ASP A 116 4.48 -0.99 9.10
CA ASP A 116 3.11 -0.49 9.14
C ASP A 116 2.98 0.83 8.36
N LEU A 117 2.04 0.88 7.42
CA LEU A 117 1.75 2.08 6.63
C LEU A 117 0.52 2.78 7.22
N LYS A 118 0.76 3.94 7.83
CA LYS A 118 -0.21 4.69 8.64
C LYS A 118 -0.62 5.99 7.94
N SER A 119 -1.86 6.42 8.15
CA SER A 119 -2.39 7.67 7.60
C SER A 119 -1.93 8.92 8.36
N TRP A 120 -1.32 8.76 9.54
CA TRP A 120 -0.83 9.83 10.43
C TRP A 120 0.70 9.82 10.53
#